data_AF-A0A1H3C389-F1
#
_entry.id   AF-A0A1H3C389-F1
#
_cell.length_a   1.000
_cell.length_b   1.000
_cell.length_c   1.000
_cell.angle_alpha   90.00
_cell.angle_beta   90.00
_cell.angle_gamma   90.00
#
_symmetry.space_group_name_H-M   'P 1'
#
loop_
_entity.id
_entity.type
_entity.pdbx_description
1 polymer ?
#
loop_
_entity_poly.entity_id
_entity_poly.type
_entity_poly.pdbx_seq_one_letter_code
_entity_poly.pdbx_strand_id
1 'polypeptide(L)'
;MLIEVSGVLRNLPAGEETQWREDTDNVQAMRDSTNKLLQEARKLAPQIESLNDIDAYLVEHQDGDAHLVQALRSSRYLDLWSDELVRNSWQYHAALMDGFDGSDLRKQTYCEGLLADNERGPNRFVMNHAGYVAVHALHPRNYFALKIELYERLAHLHAQRIAAATGWLERRGLLEPTAPTLLRPHTPEWFASLREWNPQQAAMTKAAIAAAKSSDACGICADEPARDFALINPVAAGPGTLRLCDDCYNIRSIDEPMKPFD
;
A
#
# COMPACT_ATOMS: atom_id res chain seq x y z
N MET A 1 -32.70 -20.63 20.09
CA MET A 1 -33.07 -21.76 19.22
C MET A 1 -32.04 -21.78 18.09
N LEU A 2 -31.16 -22.79 18.07
CA LEU A 2 -30.21 -23.01 16.99
C LEU A 2 -30.85 -24.02 16.04
N ILE A 3 -30.87 -23.70 14.74
CA ILE A 3 -31.44 -24.56 13.70
C ILE A 3 -30.28 -25.14 12.92
N GLU A 4 -30.21 -26.47 12.83
CA GLU A 4 -29.22 -27.16 12.02
C GLU A 4 -29.55 -26.96 10.54
N VAL A 5 -28.62 -26.36 9.79
CA VAL A 5 -28.74 -26.20 8.35
C VAL A 5 -28.03 -27.38 7.70
N SER A 6 -28.76 -28.29 7.08
CA SER A 6 -28.19 -29.40 6.32
C SER A 6 -27.64 -28.92 4.96
N GLY A 7 -26.46 -29.39 4.56
CA GLY A 7 -25.81 -29.05 3.28
C GLY A 7 -24.70 -27.99 3.33
N VAL A 8 -24.20 -27.64 4.53
CA VAL A 8 -23.11 -26.64 4.69
C VAL A 8 -21.72 -27.21 4.33
N LEU A 9 -21.61 -28.53 4.17
CA LEU A 9 -20.35 -29.19 3.83
C LEU A 9 -20.19 -29.25 2.32
N ARG A 10 -19.28 -28.44 1.78
CA ARG A 10 -18.81 -28.54 0.39
C ARG A 10 -17.63 -29.51 0.36
N ASN A 11 -17.73 -30.55 -0.47
CA ASN A 11 -16.58 -31.39 -0.81
C ASN A 11 -15.68 -30.61 -1.76
N LEU A 12 -14.46 -30.31 -1.32
CA LEU A 12 -13.43 -29.70 -2.17
C LEU A 12 -12.72 -30.81 -2.96
N PRO A 13 -12.53 -30.66 -4.28
CA PRO A 13 -11.60 -31.49 -5.04
C PRO A 13 -10.20 -31.47 -4.38
N ALA A 14 -9.42 -32.55 -4.50
CA ALA A 14 -8.12 -32.67 -3.82
C ALA A 14 -7.14 -31.49 -4.08
N GLY A 15 -7.21 -30.87 -5.26
CA GLY A 15 -6.45 -29.66 -5.58
C GLY A 15 -6.95 -28.38 -4.89
N GLU A 16 -8.27 -28.25 -4.68
CA GLU A 16 -8.86 -27.15 -3.89
C GLU A 16 -8.63 -27.37 -2.38
N GLU A 17 -8.60 -28.63 -1.91
CA GLU A 17 -8.39 -28.95 -0.49
C GLU A 17 -6.99 -28.54 0.00
N THR A 18 -5.95 -28.77 -0.81
CA THR A 18 -4.58 -28.37 -0.47
C THR A 18 -4.46 -26.85 -0.40
N GLN A 19 -5.04 -26.14 -1.38
CA GLN A 19 -5.10 -24.67 -1.39
C GLN A 19 -5.86 -24.12 -0.18
N TRP A 20 -6.99 -24.72 0.17
CA TRP A 20 -7.80 -24.27 1.30
C TRP A 20 -7.07 -24.44 2.63
N ARG A 21 -6.26 -25.49 2.78
CA ARG A 21 -5.40 -25.71 3.96
C ARG A 21 -4.31 -24.64 4.04
N GLU A 22 -3.63 -24.34 2.94
CA GLU A 22 -2.59 -23.30 2.90
C GLU A 22 -3.15 -21.90 3.16
N ASP A 23 -4.31 -21.57 2.59
CA ASP A 23 -5.01 -20.31 2.86
C ASP A 23 -5.47 -20.21 4.33
N THR A 24 -5.89 -21.33 4.93
CA THR A 24 -6.28 -21.40 6.35
C THR A 24 -5.11 -21.12 7.29
N ASP A 25 -3.93 -21.67 7.00
CA ASP A 25 -2.73 -21.50 7.84
C ASP A 25 -2.25 -20.04 7.87
N ASN A 26 -2.30 -19.32 6.74
CA ASN A 26 -1.91 -17.89 6.70
C ASN A 26 -2.92 -17.00 7.45
N VAL A 27 -4.21 -17.30 7.33
CA VAL A 27 -5.24 -16.63 8.12
C VAL A 27 -5.00 -16.85 9.61
N GLN A 28 -4.56 -18.04 10.01
CA GLN A 28 -4.23 -18.32 11.40
C GLN A 28 -3.01 -17.54 11.89
N ALA A 29 -1.92 -17.50 11.12
CA ALA A 29 -0.73 -16.73 11.48
C ALA A 29 -1.03 -15.23 11.68
N MET A 30 -1.86 -14.64 10.80
CA MET A 30 -2.31 -13.26 10.94
C MET A 30 -3.16 -13.04 12.18
N ARG A 31 -4.08 -13.98 12.49
CA ARG A 31 -4.90 -13.92 13.70
C ARG A 31 -4.06 -14.00 14.95
N ASP A 32 -3.11 -14.92 15.01
CA ASP A 32 -2.25 -15.12 16.19
C ASP A 32 -1.37 -13.90 16.45
N SER A 33 -0.77 -13.34 15.39
CA SER A 33 0.00 -12.10 15.47
C SER A 33 -0.84 -10.92 15.96
N THR A 34 -2.03 -10.75 15.38
CA THR A 34 -2.97 -9.68 15.79
C THR A 34 -3.40 -9.84 17.25
N ASN A 35 -3.75 -11.06 17.66
CA ASN A 35 -4.16 -11.35 19.03
C ASN A 35 -3.03 -11.08 20.03
N LYS A 36 -1.79 -11.44 19.69
CA LYS A 36 -0.62 -11.16 20.52
C LYS A 36 -0.39 -9.66 20.70
N LEU A 37 -0.53 -8.87 19.63
CA LEU A 37 -0.46 -7.41 19.71
C LEU A 37 -1.56 -6.84 20.62
N LEU A 38 -2.82 -7.26 20.41
CA LEU A 38 -3.95 -6.78 21.20
C LEU A 38 -3.84 -7.17 22.69
N GLN A 39 -3.29 -8.35 23.00
CA GLN A 39 -3.02 -8.76 24.38
C GLN A 39 -2.04 -7.81 25.08
N GLU A 40 -0.97 -7.39 24.40
CA GLU A 40 -0.04 -6.41 24.96
C GLU A 40 -0.67 -5.01 25.09
N ALA A 41 -1.51 -4.61 24.13
CA ALA A 41 -2.22 -3.34 24.20
C ALA A 41 -3.22 -3.28 25.35
N ARG A 42 -3.95 -4.37 25.62
CA ARG A 42 -4.90 -4.47 26.75
C ARG A 42 -4.25 -4.34 28.13
N LYS A 43 -2.93 -4.53 28.25
CA LYS A 43 -2.19 -4.26 29.50
C LYS A 43 -2.09 -2.77 29.80
N LEU A 44 -2.12 -1.92 28.78
CA LEU A 44 -2.16 -0.46 28.92
C LEU A 44 -3.60 0.02 29.15
N ALA A 45 -4.55 -0.53 28.39
CA ALA A 45 -5.94 -0.11 28.39
C ALA A 45 -6.86 -1.32 28.09
N PRO A 46 -7.58 -1.87 29.09
CA PRO A 46 -8.40 -3.08 28.91
C PRO A 46 -9.50 -2.98 27.85
N GLN A 47 -9.95 -1.78 27.51
CA GLN A 47 -11.00 -1.51 26.52
C GLN A 47 -10.53 -1.59 25.06
N ILE A 48 -9.22 -1.78 24.80
CA ILE A 48 -8.70 -1.95 23.44
C ILE A 48 -9.16 -3.30 22.89
N GLU A 49 -9.97 -3.28 21.83
CA GLU A 49 -10.50 -4.49 21.20
C GLU A 49 -10.01 -4.70 19.76
N SER A 50 -9.53 -3.63 19.13
CA SER A 50 -9.10 -3.60 17.74
C SER A 50 -7.82 -2.79 17.54
N LEU A 51 -7.22 -2.90 16.34
CA LEU A 51 -6.07 -2.09 15.98
C LEU A 51 -6.40 -0.59 15.94
N ASN A 52 -7.63 -0.24 15.59
CA ASN A 52 -8.09 1.16 15.57
C ASN A 52 -8.16 1.74 16.99
N ASP A 53 -8.46 0.93 17.99
CA ASP A 53 -8.46 1.37 19.39
C ASP A 53 -7.03 1.65 19.89
N ILE A 54 -6.03 0.93 19.38
CA ILE A 54 -4.62 1.24 19.63
C ILE A 54 -4.27 2.61 19.05
N ASP A 55 -4.71 2.88 17.81
CA ASP A 55 -4.44 4.16 17.15
C ASP A 55 -5.09 5.32 17.92
N ALA A 56 -6.36 5.17 18.33
CA ALA A 56 -7.07 6.16 19.15
C ALA A 56 -6.38 6.36 20.51
N TYR A 57 -5.95 5.28 21.16
CA TYR A 57 -5.22 5.36 22.43
C TYR A 57 -3.93 6.16 22.30
N LEU A 58 -3.12 5.94 21.26
CA LEU A 58 -1.82 6.60 21.05
C LEU A 58 -1.91 8.08 20.67
N VAL A 59 -3.04 8.51 20.10
CA VAL A 59 -3.35 9.93 19.89
C VAL A 59 -3.38 10.67 21.24
N GLU A 60 -3.99 10.05 22.26
CA GLU A 60 -4.17 10.64 23.59
C GLU A 60 -3.02 10.33 24.58
N HIS A 61 -2.34 9.18 24.42
CA HIS A 61 -1.39 8.64 25.40
C HIS A 61 -0.02 8.38 24.77
N GLN A 62 0.84 9.41 24.77
CA GLN A 62 2.18 9.31 24.16
C GLN A 62 3.13 8.36 24.90
N ASP A 63 2.91 8.14 26.19
CA ASP A 63 3.70 7.25 27.05
C ASP A 63 3.54 5.77 26.68
N GLY A 64 2.44 5.40 26.02
CA GLY A 64 2.20 4.06 25.51
C GLY A 64 3.01 3.69 24.24
N ASP A 65 3.60 4.66 23.55
CA ASP A 65 4.24 4.46 22.23
C ASP A 65 5.35 3.39 22.27
N ALA A 66 6.28 3.51 23.22
CA ALA A 66 7.41 2.58 23.32
C ALA A 66 6.96 1.12 23.59
N HIS A 67 5.95 0.93 24.45
CA HIS A 67 5.38 -0.39 24.73
C HIS A 67 4.70 -0.98 23.49
N LEU A 68 3.89 -0.18 22.80
CA LEU A 68 3.15 -0.63 21.62
C LEU A 68 4.06 -0.85 20.41
N VAL A 69 5.15 -0.10 20.25
CA VAL A 69 6.22 -0.39 19.29
C VAL A 69 6.84 -1.77 19.55
N GLN A 70 7.17 -2.06 20.81
CA GLN A 70 7.75 -3.35 21.16
C GLN A 70 6.75 -4.50 20.97
N ALA A 71 5.47 -4.28 21.28
CA ALA A 71 4.40 -5.23 21.01
C ALA A 71 4.21 -5.49 19.50
N LEU A 72 4.28 -4.44 18.68
CA LEU A 72 4.13 -4.53 17.22
C LEU A 72 5.27 -5.34 16.60
N ARG A 73 6.51 -5.19 17.10
CA ARG A 73 7.67 -5.99 16.66
C ARG A 73 7.58 -7.43 17.15
N SER A 74 7.35 -7.63 18.45
CA SER A 74 7.36 -8.98 19.05
C SER A 74 6.17 -9.85 18.62
N SER A 75 5.08 -9.27 18.14
CA SER A 75 3.95 -10.00 17.56
C SER A 75 4.23 -10.59 16.18
N ARG A 76 5.31 -10.15 15.50
CA ARG A 76 5.60 -10.39 14.07
C ARG A 76 4.60 -9.73 13.12
N TYR A 77 3.74 -8.83 13.59
CA TYR A 77 2.73 -8.17 12.76
C TYR A 77 3.35 -7.44 11.56
N LEU A 78 4.54 -6.87 11.75
CA LEU A 78 5.28 -6.15 10.72
C LEU A 78 5.90 -7.06 9.64
N ASP A 79 6.02 -8.36 9.90
CA ASP A 79 6.85 -9.27 9.09
C ASP A 79 6.05 -10.34 8.34
N LEU A 80 4.77 -10.55 8.67
CA LEU A 80 3.94 -11.61 8.08
C LEU A 80 3.81 -11.53 6.56
N TRP A 81 3.93 -10.34 5.97
CA TRP A 81 3.91 -10.16 4.52
C TRP A 81 5.04 -10.92 3.81
N SER A 82 6.16 -11.16 4.49
CA SER A 82 7.32 -11.83 3.90
C SER A 82 7.06 -13.32 3.69
N ASP A 83 6.35 -13.97 4.62
CA ASP A 83 5.93 -15.37 4.52
C ASP A 83 4.98 -15.56 3.32
N GLU A 84 4.04 -14.61 3.13
CA GLU A 84 3.10 -14.59 2.00
C GLU A 84 3.83 -14.41 0.66
N LEU A 85 4.80 -13.50 0.60
CA LEU A 85 5.61 -13.24 -0.60
C LEU A 85 6.39 -14.48 -1.03
N VAL A 86 7.02 -15.19 -0.09
CA VAL A 86 7.79 -16.41 -0.38
C VAL A 86 6.88 -17.50 -0.95
N ARG A 87 5.75 -17.74 -0.28
CA ARG A 87 4.78 -18.77 -0.68
C ARG A 87 4.15 -18.48 -2.04
N ASN A 88 3.71 -17.24 -2.24
CA ASN A 88 3.00 -16.80 -3.43
C ASN A 88 3.88 -16.02 -4.41
N SER A 89 5.17 -16.32 -4.46
CA SER A 89 6.17 -15.60 -5.29
C SER A 89 5.78 -15.46 -6.76
N TRP A 90 5.06 -16.44 -7.31
CA TRP A 90 4.54 -16.40 -8.68
C TRP A 90 3.62 -15.20 -8.94
N GLN A 91 2.90 -14.72 -7.93
CA GLN A 91 1.98 -13.58 -8.04
C GLN A 91 2.71 -12.24 -8.21
N TYR A 92 4.00 -12.17 -7.87
CA TYR A 92 4.78 -10.92 -7.84
C TYR A 92 5.71 -10.79 -9.04
N HIS A 93 5.91 -11.87 -9.80
CA HIS A 93 6.82 -11.90 -10.94
C HIS A 93 6.15 -12.58 -12.12
N ALA A 94 5.88 -11.82 -13.19
CA ALA A 94 5.18 -12.34 -14.37
C ALA A 94 5.90 -13.56 -14.99
N ALA A 95 7.24 -13.63 -14.91
CA ALA A 95 8.02 -14.75 -15.41
C ALA A 95 7.83 -16.04 -14.59
N LEU A 96 7.53 -15.92 -13.28
CA LEU A 96 7.26 -17.06 -12.42
C LEU A 96 5.82 -17.58 -12.58
N MET A 97 4.89 -16.74 -13.06
CA MET A 97 3.52 -17.16 -13.31
C MET A 97 3.44 -18.31 -14.33
N ASP A 98 4.27 -18.30 -15.37
CA ASP A 98 4.27 -19.36 -16.39
C ASP A 98 4.75 -20.70 -15.80
N GLY A 99 5.73 -20.67 -14.89
CA GLY A 99 6.26 -21.85 -14.21
C GLY A 99 5.46 -22.34 -12.99
N PHE A 100 4.46 -21.59 -12.54
CA PHE A 100 3.60 -21.99 -11.42
C PHE A 100 2.74 -23.21 -11.79
N ASP A 101 2.71 -24.22 -10.92
CA ASP A 101 1.96 -25.46 -11.08
C ASP A 101 0.45 -25.24 -10.81
N GLY A 102 -0.19 -24.58 -11.77
CA GLY A 102 -1.61 -24.28 -11.77
C GLY A 102 -2.12 -24.12 -13.20
N SER A 103 -3.42 -24.35 -13.42
CA SER A 103 -4.03 -24.19 -14.74
C SER A 103 -3.95 -22.75 -15.24
N ASP A 104 -3.81 -22.56 -16.55
CA ASP A 104 -3.84 -21.23 -17.17
C ASP A 104 -5.14 -20.49 -16.86
N LEU A 105 -6.28 -21.20 -16.79
CA LEU A 105 -7.56 -20.62 -16.36
C LEU A 105 -7.49 -20.06 -14.94
N ARG A 106 -6.85 -20.76 -13.99
CA ARG A 106 -6.69 -20.28 -12.61
C ARG A 106 -5.83 -19.01 -12.56
N LYS A 107 -4.73 -18.99 -13.31
CA LYS A 107 -3.84 -17.82 -13.40
C LYS A 107 -4.57 -16.63 -14.01
N GLN A 108 -5.34 -16.85 -15.07
CA GLN A 108 -6.17 -15.83 -15.70
C GLN A 108 -7.24 -15.29 -14.75
N THR A 109 -8.03 -16.14 -14.11
CA THR A 109 -9.05 -15.71 -13.13
C THR A 109 -8.44 -14.90 -11.99
N TYR A 110 -7.27 -15.30 -11.50
CA TYR A 110 -6.53 -14.52 -10.50
C TYR A 110 -6.14 -13.13 -11.03
N CYS A 111 -5.54 -13.05 -12.21
CA CYS A 111 -5.07 -11.80 -12.79
C CYS A 111 -6.23 -10.84 -13.06
N GLU A 112 -7.29 -11.31 -13.73
CA GLU A 112 -8.48 -10.53 -14.04
C GLU A 112 -9.19 -10.05 -12.77
N GLY A 113 -9.35 -10.92 -11.77
CA GLY A 113 -9.95 -10.56 -10.49
C GLY A 113 -9.14 -9.48 -9.75
N LEU A 114 -7.82 -9.61 -9.75
CA LEU A 114 -6.93 -8.62 -9.15
C LEU A 114 -7.03 -7.25 -9.83
N LEU A 115 -7.05 -7.20 -11.17
CA LEU A 115 -7.18 -5.95 -11.92
C LEU A 115 -8.57 -5.33 -11.72
N ALA A 116 -9.63 -6.13 -11.77
CA ALA A 116 -11.00 -5.65 -11.54
C ALA A 116 -11.19 -5.08 -10.13
N ASP A 117 -10.57 -5.68 -9.11
CA ASP A 117 -10.60 -5.13 -7.75
C ASP A 117 -9.83 -3.82 -7.63
N ASN A 118 -8.71 -3.67 -8.35
CA ASN A 118 -7.94 -2.43 -8.40
C ASN A 118 -8.68 -1.29 -9.12
N GLU A 119 -9.50 -1.60 -10.13
CA GLU A 119 -10.33 -0.61 -10.83
C GLU A 119 -11.49 -0.05 -9.98
N ARG A 120 -11.92 -0.79 -8.95
CA ARG A 120 -13.04 -0.37 -8.08
C ARG A 120 -12.70 0.74 -7.11
N GLY A 121 -11.42 1.04 -6.92
CA GLY A 121 -10.97 2.10 -6.03
C GLY A 121 -9.59 1.84 -5.45
N PRO A 122 -9.08 2.80 -4.65
CA PRO A 122 -7.75 2.70 -4.07
C PRO A 122 -7.64 1.46 -3.18
N ASN A 123 -6.54 0.72 -3.36
CA ASN A 123 -6.27 -0.45 -2.54
C ASN A 123 -6.17 -0.05 -1.05
N ARG A 124 -6.70 -0.92 -0.16
CA ARG A 124 -6.69 -0.71 1.30
C ARG A 124 -5.32 -0.33 1.88
N PHE A 125 -4.22 -0.80 1.29
CA PHE A 125 -2.87 -0.48 1.75
C PHE A 125 -2.50 0.98 1.47
N VAL A 126 -2.93 1.52 0.33
CA VAL A 126 -2.78 2.94 -0.03
C VAL A 126 -3.60 3.80 0.93
N MET A 127 -4.86 3.42 1.18
CA MET A 127 -5.74 4.13 2.11
C MET A 127 -5.17 4.15 3.54
N ASN A 128 -4.72 2.99 4.03
CA ASN A 128 -4.14 2.89 5.37
C ASN A 128 -2.83 3.68 5.47
N HIS A 129 -1.97 3.63 4.45
CA HIS A 129 -0.76 4.45 4.38
C HIS A 129 -1.10 5.95 4.53
N ALA A 130 -2.01 6.46 3.70
CA ALA A 130 -2.44 7.86 3.75
C ALA A 130 -3.03 8.25 5.13
N GLY A 131 -3.81 7.35 5.74
CA GLY A 131 -4.33 7.52 7.10
C GLY A 131 -3.22 7.64 8.15
N TYR A 132 -2.22 6.75 8.10
CA TYR A 132 -1.10 6.80 9.03
C TYR A 132 -0.16 8.00 8.81
N VAL A 133 0.06 8.41 7.56
CA VAL A 133 0.77 9.66 7.24
C VAL A 133 0.05 10.85 7.88
N ALA A 134 -1.27 10.94 7.72
CA ALA A 134 -2.06 12.03 8.27
C ALA A 134 -2.03 12.06 9.81
N VAL A 135 -2.24 10.91 10.48
CA VAL A 135 -2.22 10.87 11.95
C VAL A 135 -0.83 11.10 12.52
N HIS A 136 0.23 10.60 11.88
CA HIS A 136 1.61 10.82 12.32
C HIS A 136 2.01 12.30 12.23
N ALA A 137 1.56 13.00 11.19
CA ALA A 137 1.80 14.44 11.04
C ALA A 137 1.19 15.26 12.20
N LEU A 138 0.02 14.85 12.71
CA LEU A 138 -0.67 15.52 13.81
C LEU A 138 -0.20 15.04 15.19
N HIS A 139 0.13 13.76 15.31
CA HIS A 139 0.53 13.09 16.54
C HIS A 139 1.78 12.23 16.26
N PRO A 140 2.99 12.82 16.22
CA PRO A 140 4.19 12.06 15.91
C PRO A 140 4.46 10.95 16.93
N ARG A 141 4.46 9.70 16.46
CA ARG A 141 4.70 8.47 17.24
C ARG A 141 5.54 7.50 16.43
N ASN A 142 6.43 6.76 17.09
CA ASN A 142 7.21 5.72 16.42
C ASN A 142 6.32 4.56 15.96
N TYR A 143 5.25 4.26 16.69
CA TYR A 143 4.27 3.27 16.26
C TYR A 143 3.63 3.63 14.91
N PHE A 144 3.22 4.90 14.72
CA PHE A 144 2.65 5.33 13.44
C PHE A 144 3.71 5.34 12.32
N ALA A 145 4.96 5.70 12.61
CA ALA A 145 6.05 5.60 11.63
C ALA A 145 6.23 4.15 11.13
N LEU A 146 6.23 3.16 12.03
CA LEU A 146 6.31 1.75 11.64
C LEU A 146 5.09 1.28 10.83
N LYS A 147 3.90 1.83 11.11
CA LYS A 147 2.70 1.55 10.30
C LYS A 147 2.80 2.16 8.91
N ILE A 148 3.34 3.37 8.77
CA ILE A 148 3.62 4.00 7.47
C ILE A 148 4.54 3.08 6.65
N GLU A 149 5.69 2.68 7.21
CA GLU A 149 6.65 1.78 6.56
C GLU A 149 5.99 0.45 6.14
N LEU A 150 5.19 -0.16 7.02
CA LEU A 150 4.47 -1.39 6.71
C LEU A 150 3.51 -1.20 5.53
N TYR A 151 2.67 -0.17 5.55
CA TYR A 151 1.66 0.03 4.51
C TYR A 151 2.26 0.51 3.20
N GLU A 152 3.35 1.25 3.22
CA GLU A 152 4.15 1.54 2.04
C GLU A 152 4.68 0.25 1.41
N ARG A 153 5.27 -0.64 2.22
CA ARG A 153 5.74 -1.95 1.77
C ARG A 153 4.62 -2.79 1.16
N LEU A 154 3.47 -2.87 1.84
CA LEU A 154 2.31 -3.63 1.36
C LEU A 154 1.71 -3.04 0.07
N ALA A 155 1.67 -1.72 -0.05
CA ALA A 155 1.24 -1.04 -1.27
C ALA A 155 2.20 -1.35 -2.42
N HIS A 156 3.53 -1.33 -2.19
CA HIS A 156 4.51 -1.67 -3.21
C HIS A 156 4.37 -3.12 -3.68
N LEU A 157 4.20 -4.04 -2.74
CA LEU A 157 3.94 -5.45 -3.03
C LEU A 157 2.63 -5.65 -3.83
N HIS A 158 1.59 -4.87 -3.53
CA HIS A 158 0.37 -4.89 -4.33
C HIS A 158 0.59 -4.35 -5.74
N ALA A 159 1.28 -3.22 -5.90
CA ALA A 159 1.62 -2.66 -7.21
C ALA A 159 2.45 -3.64 -8.06
N GLN A 160 3.38 -4.38 -7.44
CA GLN A 160 4.11 -5.47 -8.10
C GLN A 160 3.19 -6.57 -8.60
N ARG A 161 2.19 -6.99 -7.80
CA ARG A 161 1.20 -7.98 -8.23
C ARG A 161 0.37 -7.49 -9.42
N ILE A 162 -0.04 -6.22 -9.42
CA ILE A 162 -0.72 -5.59 -10.55
C ILE A 162 0.17 -5.67 -11.80
N ALA A 163 1.42 -5.20 -11.71
CA ALA A 163 2.35 -5.23 -12.83
C ALA A 163 2.60 -6.66 -13.35
N ALA A 164 2.73 -7.63 -12.45
CA ALA A 164 2.90 -9.03 -12.81
C ALA A 164 1.67 -9.60 -13.55
N ALA A 165 0.46 -9.35 -13.03
CA ALA A 165 -0.79 -9.77 -13.63
C ALA A 165 -1.03 -9.13 -14.99
N THR A 166 -0.88 -7.80 -15.10
CA THR A 166 -0.97 -7.05 -16.36
C THR A 166 0.00 -7.62 -17.39
N GLY A 167 1.29 -7.72 -17.04
CA GLY A 167 2.29 -8.21 -17.98
C GLY A 167 2.09 -9.67 -18.38
N TRP A 168 1.52 -10.51 -17.51
CA TRP A 168 1.18 -11.89 -17.86
C TRP A 168 -0.01 -11.96 -18.84
N LEU A 169 -1.07 -11.18 -18.60
CA LEU A 169 -2.24 -11.11 -19.50
C LEU A 169 -1.86 -10.54 -20.88
N GLU A 170 -1.05 -9.48 -20.93
CA GLU A 170 -0.56 -8.87 -22.18
C GLU A 170 0.23 -9.86 -23.03
N ARG A 171 1.18 -10.60 -22.43
CA ARG A 171 1.97 -11.62 -23.15
C ARG A 171 1.13 -12.76 -23.72
N ARG A 172 -0.05 -13.01 -23.14
CA ARG A 172 -1.02 -14.02 -23.61
C ARG A 172 -2.03 -13.45 -24.61
N GLY A 173 -1.96 -12.16 -24.93
CA GLY A 173 -2.94 -11.49 -25.81
C GLY A 173 -4.33 -11.38 -25.20
N LEU A 174 -4.43 -11.43 -23.86
CA LEU A 174 -5.69 -11.34 -23.11
C LEU A 174 -5.98 -9.92 -22.61
N LEU A 175 -5.00 -9.02 -22.70
CA LEU A 175 -5.11 -7.62 -22.35
C LEU A 175 -4.34 -6.79 -23.38
N GLU A 176 -4.95 -5.72 -23.86
CA GLU A 176 -4.28 -4.78 -24.77
C GLU A 176 -3.27 -3.93 -23.99
N PRO A 177 -2.00 -3.85 -24.46
CA PRO A 177 -0.99 -3.04 -23.81
C PRO A 177 -1.43 -1.58 -23.72
N THR A 178 -1.49 -1.05 -22.50
CA THR A 178 -1.81 0.35 -22.26
C THR A 178 -0.57 1.07 -21.77
N ALA A 179 -0.15 2.12 -22.47
CA ALA A 179 0.97 2.94 -22.01
C ALA A 179 0.58 3.63 -20.69
N PRO A 180 1.41 3.55 -19.64
CA PRO A 180 1.14 4.28 -18.40
C PRO A 180 1.22 5.78 -18.68
N THR A 181 0.09 6.48 -18.51
CA THR A 181 0.02 7.93 -18.64
C THR A 181 0.43 8.57 -17.32
N LEU A 182 1.63 9.13 -17.27
CA LEU A 182 2.06 9.94 -16.13
C LEU A 182 1.22 11.22 -16.05
N LEU A 183 0.81 11.58 -14.83
CA LEU A 183 0.00 12.77 -14.60
C LEU A 183 0.91 14.00 -14.59
N ARG A 184 0.49 15.08 -15.25
CA ARG A 184 1.26 16.33 -15.22
C ARG A 184 1.15 17.00 -13.84
N PRO A 185 2.27 17.41 -13.21
CA PRO A 185 2.24 18.11 -11.93
C PRO A 185 1.23 19.27 -11.88
N HIS A 186 0.60 19.41 -10.72
CA HIS A 186 -0.32 20.50 -10.39
C HIS A 186 -1.64 20.53 -11.18
N THR A 187 -1.92 19.52 -12.01
CA THR A 187 -3.24 19.31 -12.59
C THR A 187 -4.25 18.78 -11.56
N PRO A 188 -5.56 18.93 -11.78
CA PRO A 188 -6.58 18.38 -10.88
C PRO A 188 -6.45 16.87 -10.63
N GLU A 189 -6.16 16.10 -11.69
CA GLU A 189 -5.99 14.64 -11.64
C GLU A 189 -4.74 14.28 -10.85
N TRP A 190 -3.65 15.03 -11.04
CA TRP A 190 -2.42 14.89 -10.25
C TRP A 190 -2.67 15.11 -8.76
N PHE A 191 -3.43 16.15 -8.40
CA PHE A 191 -3.81 16.41 -7.00
C PHE A 191 -4.81 15.41 -6.42
N ALA A 192 -5.62 14.76 -7.26
CA ALA A 192 -6.47 13.66 -6.83
C ALA A 192 -5.59 12.45 -6.48
N SER A 193 -4.72 12.04 -7.40
CA SER A 193 -3.76 10.94 -7.20
C SER A 193 -2.83 11.18 -6.00
N LEU A 194 -2.28 12.39 -5.85
CA LEU A 194 -1.40 12.70 -4.71
C LEU A 194 -2.15 12.66 -3.38
N ARG A 195 -3.42 13.09 -3.32
CA ARG A 195 -4.19 13.04 -2.06
C ARG A 195 -4.47 11.62 -1.60
N GLU A 196 -4.68 10.69 -2.52
CA GLU A 196 -4.90 9.28 -2.20
C GLU A 196 -3.66 8.65 -1.58
N TRP A 197 -2.46 9.10 -1.98
CA TRP A 197 -1.19 8.57 -1.47
C TRP A 197 -0.64 9.33 -0.27
N ASN A 198 -0.55 10.66 -0.38
CA ASN A 198 0.04 11.57 0.60
C ASN A 198 -0.79 12.88 0.69
N PRO A 199 -1.87 12.88 1.50
CA PRO A 199 -2.76 14.03 1.62
C PRO A 199 -2.07 15.26 2.21
N GLN A 200 -1.07 15.07 3.08
CA GLN A 200 -0.28 16.17 3.65
C GLN A 200 0.54 16.87 2.56
N GLN A 201 1.26 16.11 1.75
CA GLN A 201 2.03 16.68 0.64
C GLN A 201 1.12 17.40 -0.35
N ALA A 202 -0.04 16.84 -0.68
CA ALA A 202 -1.01 17.52 -1.54
C ALA A 202 -1.46 18.88 -0.97
N ALA A 203 -1.70 18.96 0.35
CA ALA A 203 -2.06 20.22 1.01
C ALA A 203 -0.91 21.23 1.00
N MET A 204 0.32 20.77 1.30
CA MET A 204 1.52 21.61 1.28
C MET A 204 1.81 22.17 -0.12
N THR A 205 1.75 21.33 -1.15
CA THR A 205 1.95 21.76 -2.53
C THR A 205 0.88 22.76 -2.99
N LYS A 206 -0.39 22.58 -2.59
CA LYS A 206 -1.43 23.59 -2.84
C LYS A 206 -1.11 24.92 -2.16
N ALA A 207 -0.63 24.90 -0.92
CA ALA A 207 -0.26 26.12 -0.19
C ALA A 207 0.93 26.83 -0.85
N ALA A 208 1.94 26.09 -1.31
CA ALA A 208 3.10 26.63 -2.02
C ALA A 208 2.68 27.35 -3.32
N ILE A 209 1.87 26.70 -4.15
CA ILE A 209 1.32 27.28 -5.39
C ILE A 209 0.49 28.53 -5.12
N ALA A 210 -0.35 28.50 -4.07
CA ALA A 210 -1.16 29.64 -3.69
C ALA A 210 -0.30 30.82 -3.21
N ALA A 211 0.79 30.56 -2.49
CA ALA A 211 1.75 31.57 -2.05
C ALA A 211 2.51 32.20 -3.24
N ALA A 212 2.96 31.38 -4.19
CA ALA A 212 3.59 31.85 -5.43
C ALA A 212 2.62 32.53 -6.40
N LYS A 213 1.31 32.26 -6.26
CA LYS A 213 0.26 32.62 -7.22
C LYS A 213 0.53 32.09 -8.64
N SER A 214 1.21 30.95 -8.72
CA SER A 214 1.64 30.35 -9.97
C SER A 214 1.63 28.83 -9.87
N SER A 215 0.92 28.17 -10.79
CA SER A 215 0.99 26.71 -10.93
C SER A 215 2.33 26.23 -11.47
N ASP A 216 3.14 27.13 -12.04
CA ASP A 216 4.46 26.84 -12.62
C ASP A 216 5.60 26.96 -11.59
N ALA A 217 5.30 27.38 -10.37
CA ALA A 217 6.24 27.39 -9.26
C ALA A 217 6.56 25.97 -8.76
N CYS A 218 7.67 25.85 -8.03
CA CYS A 218 8.06 24.63 -7.36
C CYS A 218 7.02 24.21 -6.32
N GLY A 219 6.58 22.94 -6.35
CA GLY A 219 5.61 22.39 -5.41
C GLY A 219 6.11 22.19 -3.98
N ILE A 220 7.38 22.52 -3.70
CA ILE A 220 8.04 22.38 -2.40
C ILE A 220 8.36 23.75 -1.79
N CYS A 221 9.13 24.59 -2.48
CA CYS A 221 9.57 25.89 -1.96
C CYS A 221 8.85 27.10 -2.57
N ALA A 222 7.92 26.89 -3.52
CA ALA A 222 7.20 27.95 -4.23
C ALA A 222 8.10 28.84 -5.13
N ASP A 223 9.32 28.42 -5.44
CA ASP A 223 10.29 29.17 -6.24
C ASP A 223 10.15 28.92 -7.76
N GLU A 224 10.69 29.84 -8.57
CA GLU A 224 10.70 29.80 -10.03
C GLU A 224 12.09 30.16 -10.60
N PRO A 225 12.50 29.57 -11.75
CA PRO A 225 11.75 28.64 -12.58
C PRO A 225 11.73 27.22 -12.00
N ALA A 226 10.65 26.49 -12.26
CA ALA A 226 10.54 25.06 -11.96
C ALA A 226 10.27 24.24 -13.21
N ARG A 227 10.63 22.96 -13.15
CA ARG A 227 10.46 21.98 -14.24
C ARG A 227 9.75 20.75 -13.72
N ASP A 228 9.13 20.04 -14.66
CA ASP A 228 8.43 18.80 -14.38
C ASP A 228 9.42 17.63 -14.43
N PHE A 229 9.32 16.74 -13.44
CA PHE A 229 10.16 15.57 -13.28
C PHE A 229 9.29 14.34 -13.02
N ALA A 230 9.71 13.20 -13.53
CA ALA A 230 9.16 11.89 -13.24
C ALA A 230 10.13 11.07 -12.39
N LEU A 231 9.62 10.41 -11.35
CA LEU A 231 10.40 9.46 -10.57
C LEU A 231 10.86 8.31 -11.46
N ILE A 232 12.14 7.95 -11.35
CA ILE A 232 12.70 6.79 -12.08
C ILE A 232 12.16 5.50 -11.47
N ASN A 233 12.11 5.45 -10.13
CA ASN A 233 11.56 4.32 -9.41
C ASN A 233 10.07 4.58 -9.14
N PRO A 234 9.17 3.67 -9.58
CA PRO A 234 7.75 3.85 -9.37
C PRO A 234 7.42 3.77 -7.88
N VAL A 235 6.71 4.79 -7.39
CA VAL A 235 6.02 4.74 -6.10
C VAL A 235 4.88 3.73 -6.15
N ALA A 236 4.55 3.16 -4.99
CA ALA A 236 3.46 2.19 -4.89
C ALA A 236 2.10 2.76 -5.33
N ALA A 237 1.88 4.06 -5.11
CA ALA A 237 0.73 4.83 -5.56
C ALA A 237 1.10 6.32 -5.62
N GLY A 238 0.17 7.13 -6.16
CA GLY A 238 0.38 8.55 -6.39
C GLY A 238 0.84 8.86 -7.82
N PRO A 239 1.07 10.14 -8.14
CA PRO A 239 1.19 10.57 -9.53
C PRO A 239 2.55 10.25 -10.19
N GLY A 240 3.57 9.88 -9.40
CA GLY A 240 4.91 9.56 -9.90
C GLY A 240 5.67 10.74 -10.54
N THR A 241 5.13 11.95 -10.46
CA THR A 241 5.71 13.17 -11.03
C THR A 241 5.67 14.33 -10.04
N LEU A 242 6.60 15.28 -10.19
CA LEU A 242 6.78 16.44 -9.32
C LEU A 242 7.20 17.65 -10.16
N ARG A 243 6.84 18.87 -9.71
CA ARG A 243 7.37 20.13 -10.25
C ARG A 243 8.34 20.75 -9.27
N LEU A 244 9.62 20.83 -9.64
CA LEU A 244 10.71 21.26 -8.76
C LEU A 244 11.55 22.37 -9.38
N CYS A 245 12.00 23.33 -8.57
CA CYS A 245 13.12 24.19 -8.96
C CYS A 245 14.43 23.40 -8.89
N ASP A 246 15.50 23.96 -9.45
CA ASP A 246 16.80 23.28 -9.53
C ASP A 246 17.35 22.90 -8.14
N ASP A 247 17.20 23.76 -7.14
CA ASP A 247 17.65 23.48 -5.77
C ASP A 247 16.89 22.30 -5.15
N CYS A 248 15.56 22.32 -5.23
CA CYS A 248 14.74 21.23 -4.71
C CYS A 248 14.98 19.91 -5.45
N TYR A 249 15.21 19.97 -6.76
CA TYR A 249 15.59 18.80 -7.56
C TYR A 249 16.94 18.24 -7.10
N ASN A 250 17.97 19.08 -6.95
CA ASN A 250 19.30 18.64 -6.53
C ASN A 250 19.31 18.00 -5.14
N ILE A 251 18.48 18.52 -4.21
CA ILE A 251 18.35 17.95 -2.87
C ILE A 251 17.62 16.60 -2.92
N ARG A 252 16.46 16.55 -3.58
CA ARG A 252 15.60 15.35 -3.55
C ARG A 252 16.12 14.21 -4.41
N SER A 253 16.80 14.52 -5.52
CA SER A 253 17.30 13.49 -6.46
C SER A 253 18.36 12.56 -5.87
N ILE A 254 18.93 12.91 -4.70
CA ILE A 254 19.83 12.05 -3.93
C ILE A 254 19.10 10.79 -3.46
N ASP A 255 17.90 10.96 -2.88
CA ASP A 255 17.11 9.87 -2.29
C ASP A 255 16.02 9.38 -3.24
N GLU A 256 15.53 10.25 -4.12
CA GLU A 256 14.45 10.00 -5.06
C GLU A 256 14.93 10.27 -6.49
N PRO A 257 15.61 9.31 -7.16
CA PRO A 257 16.11 9.52 -8.52
C PRO A 257 14.98 9.91 -9.48
N MET A 258 15.16 11.00 -10.24
CA MET A 258 14.16 11.54 -11.17
C MET A 258 14.77 11.85 -12.53
N LYS A 259 13.92 11.93 -13.55
CA LYS A 259 14.26 12.38 -14.90
C LYS A 259 13.32 13.52 -15.33
N PRO A 260 13.74 14.42 -16.23
CA PRO A 260 12.83 15.40 -16.82
C PRO A 260 11.57 14.74 -17.42
N PHE A 261 10.44 15.40 -17.24
CA PHE A 261 9.13 15.00 -17.76
C PHE A 261 8.56 16.19 -18.55
N ASP A 262 8.40 16.02 -19.85
CA ASP A 262 7.89 17.06 -20.76
C ASP A 262 6.40 16.83 -21.07
#